data_AF-A0A6N7V5B8-F1
#
_entry.id   AF-A0A6N7V5B8-F1
#
_cell.length_a   1.000
_cell.length_b   1.000
_cell.length_c   1.000
_cell.angle_alpha   90.00
_cell.angle_beta   90.00
_cell.angle_gamma   90.00
#
_symmetry.space_group_name_H-M   'P 1'
#
loop_
_entity.id
_entity.type
_entity.pdbx_description
1 polymer ?
#
loop_
_entity_poly.entity_id
_entity_poly.type
_entity_poly.pdbx_seq_one_letter_code
_entity_poly.pdbx_strand_id
1 'polypeptide(L)'
;MRKKRRFLYMFFCLCFMFTMMPGTAFAKEADFVPPETAFKNMYYKDGTPVTWPKDVKWTAGIPWMDEIPEIEKADPFPRMAIPFEVTGDIEIMGDTGHDKVYETTKDKKLDVTGTLDVRSIKEAIDYLKFAEDYYERNKPVDLGETQSSFITTLTLPEGILEFPDELVEGSTVVFSGAKDVFKVSKIQKVGNSVRVTFTLAEGIDTFEKLHEKITSVDDTLKITIKGISVGNEAKYDTNYTIAGNTGGYMYARIIPEYNAAMYMVYYTRQTPDGKDFVENEEDITFTLKVKQLNKKVTFISEEKEYAVVDVEYGSSIDKDVMQDQSMPKDPTREGYVFKGWNTKADGSGTAFTGETVVTEDLSVYAIYEKKSDEKIVTPGNGGSENKTQKKAPDHVARPKAPKTGDGNSSVLLVTLMLAAAGSFVGVRRQRNKIPS
;
A
#
# COMPACT_ATOMS: atom_id res chain seq x y z
N MET A 1 39.81 40.05 -4.04
CA MET A 1 39.57 39.64 -2.63
C MET A 1 38.28 40.20 -2.00
N ARG A 2 38.09 41.53 -1.84
CA ARG A 2 36.89 42.08 -1.14
C ARG A 2 35.52 41.64 -1.73
N LYS A 3 35.36 41.47 -3.06
CA LYS A 3 34.15 40.86 -3.66
C LYS A 3 33.93 39.40 -3.23
N LYS A 4 34.91 38.50 -3.45
CA LYS A 4 34.84 37.07 -3.04
C LYS A 4 34.37 36.87 -1.59
N ARG A 5 34.90 37.63 -0.63
CA ARG A 5 34.48 37.52 0.79
C ARG A 5 33.03 37.94 1.06
N ARG A 6 32.40 38.73 0.18
CA ARG A 6 30.99 39.12 0.29
C ARG A 6 30.02 38.09 -0.28
N PHE A 7 30.40 37.32 -1.32
CA PHE A 7 29.63 36.13 -1.70
C PHE A 7 29.63 35.13 -0.56
N LEU A 8 30.82 34.83 0.02
CA LEU A 8 30.89 33.95 1.18
C LEU A 8 30.04 34.46 2.34
N TYR A 9 30.02 35.77 2.59
CA TYR A 9 29.14 36.39 3.59
C TYR A 9 27.65 36.37 3.23
N MET A 10 27.24 36.14 1.97
CA MET A 10 25.81 36.07 1.57
C MET A 10 25.33 34.64 1.30
N PHE A 11 26.20 33.73 0.90
CA PHE A 11 25.97 32.29 0.96
C PHE A 11 25.91 31.85 2.43
N PHE A 12 26.80 32.37 3.29
CA PHE A 12 26.55 32.32 4.74
C PHE A 12 25.30 33.11 5.10
N CYS A 13 25.08 34.38 4.73
CA CYS A 13 23.83 35.09 5.12
C CYS A 13 22.51 34.57 4.50
N LEU A 14 22.48 33.51 3.68
CA LEU A 14 21.24 32.74 3.49
C LEU A 14 20.98 31.83 4.69
N CYS A 15 22.03 31.22 5.24
CA CYS A 15 22.04 30.53 6.53
C CYS A 15 22.08 31.51 7.75
N PHE A 16 22.50 32.76 7.56
CA PHE A 16 22.84 33.74 8.61
C PHE A 16 21.95 35.00 8.62
N MET A 17 21.04 35.23 7.66
CA MET A 17 19.97 36.23 7.84
C MET A 17 19.01 35.85 8.98
N PHE A 18 19.15 34.64 9.50
CA PHE A 18 18.50 34.17 10.72
C PHE A 18 19.12 34.69 12.03
N THR A 19 20.27 35.39 12.04
CA THR A 19 20.76 36.15 13.21
C THR A 19 21.41 37.49 12.85
N MET A 20 21.27 38.49 13.74
CA MET A 20 21.84 39.82 13.54
C MET A 20 23.34 39.90 13.92
N MET A 21 24.04 40.85 13.29
CA MET A 21 25.40 41.29 13.61
C MET A 21 25.51 41.99 14.98
N PRO A 22 26.72 42.23 15.54
CA PRO A 22 27.98 41.47 15.42
C PRO A 22 28.80 41.33 16.73
N GLY A 23 29.65 40.30 16.81
CA GLY A 23 30.95 40.39 17.51
C GLY A 23 31.23 39.43 18.68
N THR A 24 32.51 39.44 19.09
CA THR A 24 33.11 38.85 20.31
C THR A 24 32.77 37.39 20.70
N ALA A 25 33.69 36.50 20.33
CA ALA A 25 34.32 35.45 21.15
C ALA A 25 33.52 34.53 22.10
N PHE A 26 33.83 33.23 22.00
CA PHE A 26 33.47 32.10 22.88
C PHE A 26 32.00 31.65 22.94
N ALA A 27 31.80 30.39 22.55
CA ALA A 27 31.00 29.44 23.32
C ALA A 27 31.71 28.06 23.30
N LYS A 28 31.71 27.38 24.44
CA LYS A 28 31.82 25.91 24.51
C LYS A 28 30.41 25.39 24.78
N GLU A 29 30.16 24.14 24.39
CA GLU A 29 28.82 23.53 24.38
C GLU A 29 27.88 24.22 23.35
N ALA A 30 26.94 23.44 22.83
CA ALA A 30 26.19 23.80 21.63
C ALA A 30 24.77 24.26 21.98
N ASP A 31 24.59 25.57 22.16
CA ASP A 31 23.26 26.16 22.25
C ASP A 31 22.55 26.07 20.89
N PHE A 32 21.65 25.09 20.79
CA PHE A 32 20.76 24.90 19.65
C PHE A 32 19.77 26.06 19.57
N VAL A 33 20.01 27.01 18.68
CA VAL A 33 19.12 28.18 18.48
C VAL A 33 17.77 27.70 17.93
N PRO A 34 16.64 27.99 18.59
CA PRO A 34 15.31 27.58 18.12
C PRO A 34 14.99 28.16 16.73
N PRO A 35 14.64 27.32 15.73
CA PRO A 35 14.38 27.78 14.36
C PRO A 35 13.17 28.72 14.21
N GLU A 36 12.28 28.83 15.20
CA GLU A 36 11.19 29.83 15.22
C GLU A 36 11.67 31.26 14.97
N THR A 37 12.89 31.59 15.41
CA THR A 37 13.50 32.90 15.25
C THR A 37 13.88 33.21 13.79
N ALA A 38 14.10 32.16 12.99
CA ALA A 38 14.60 32.23 11.62
C ALA A 38 13.53 32.64 10.62
N PHE A 39 12.43 31.89 10.55
CA PHE A 39 11.42 31.99 9.47
C PHE A 39 10.50 33.21 9.56
N LYS A 40 10.54 33.97 10.67
CA LYS A 40 9.60 35.04 11.03
C LYS A 40 9.41 36.17 10.01
N ASN A 41 10.29 36.30 9.02
CA ASN A 41 10.23 37.32 7.95
C ASN A 41 10.26 36.73 6.53
N MET A 42 10.10 35.41 6.36
CA MET A 42 10.09 34.74 5.05
C MET A 42 8.68 34.69 4.47
N TYR A 43 8.56 34.83 3.14
CA TYR A 43 7.30 34.79 2.42
C TYR A 43 7.47 34.07 1.06
N TYR A 44 6.47 33.32 0.64
CA TYR A 44 6.33 32.77 -0.71
C TYR A 44 6.04 33.88 -1.74
N LYS A 45 6.13 33.58 -3.04
CA LYS A 45 5.94 34.55 -4.14
C LYS A 45 4.53 35.17 -4.20
N ASP A 46 3.53 34.51 -3.63
CA ASP A 46 2.15 34.99 -3.47
C ASP A 46 1.96 35.97 -2.30
N GLY A 47 2.96 36.12 -1.43
CA GLY A 47 2.90 36.90 -0.19
C GLY A 47 2.49 36.11 1.06
N THR A 48 2.37 34.79 0.99
CA THR A 48 2.06 33.93 2.15
C THR A 48 3.30 33.78 3.05
N PRO A 49 3.23 34.03 4.37
CA PRO A 49 4.37 33.88 5.27
C PRO A 49 4.78 32.41 5.44
N VAL A 50 6.08 32.13 5.36
CA VAL A 50 6.65 30.80 5.67
C VAL A 50 6.66 30.63 7.18
N THR A 51 5.75 29.83 7.72
CA THR A 51 5.69 29.55 9.16
C THR A 51 6.61 28.40 9.54
N TRP A 52 7.46 28.60 10.54
CA TRP A 52 8.03 27.46 11.26
C TRP A 52 6.87 26.63 11.87
N PRO A 53 6.82 25.30 11.69
CA PRO A 53 5.78 24.50 12.31
C PRO A 53 6.04 24.43 13.81
N LYS A 54 5.21 25.13 14.59
CA LYS A 54 5.32 25.18 16.06
C LYS A 54 5.18 23.80 16.70
N ASP A 55 4.53 22.90 15.96
CA ASP A 55 4.22 21.53 16.36
C ASP A 55 5.08 20.50 15.60
N VAL A 56 6.30 20.84 15.16
CA VAL A 56 7.33 19.82 14.83
C VAL A 56 7.66 19.04 16.11
N LYS A 57 6.85 18.01 16.34
CA LYS A 57 7.13 16.96 17.30
C LYS A 57 8.35 16.20 16.78
N TRP A 58 9.51 16.50 17.35
CA TRP A 58 10.67 15.60 17.36
C TRP A 58 10.38 14.36 18.25
N THR A 59 9.24 13.71 18.01
CA THR A 59 8.90 12.40 18.56
C THR A 59 9.80 11.37 17.89
N ALA A 60 10.54 10.62 18.72
CA ALA A 60 11.29 9.46 18.25
C ALA A 60 10.36 8.52 17.49
N GLY A 61 10.65 8.27 16.21
CA GLY A 61 9.75 7.53 15.31
C GLY A 61 9.84 7.87 13.81
N ILE A 62 10.56 8.92 13.39
CA ILE A 62 10.79 9.20 11.96
C ILE A 62 11.56 8.02 11.33
N PRO A 63 10.96 7.17 10.46
CA PRO A 63 11.48 5.83 10.22
C PRO A 63 12.75 5.73 9.34
N TRP A 64 13.23 6.88 8.86
CA TRP A 64 14.43 7.05 8.03
C TRP A 64 15.55 7.84 8.74
N MET A 65 15.31 8.37 9.94
CA MET A 65 16.33 9.19 10.63
C MET A 65 17.54 8.36 11.09
N ASP A 66 17.32 7.07 11.38
CA ASP A 66 18.37 6.08 11.62
C ASP A 66 19.10 5.62 10.32
N GLU A 67 18.59 5.97 9.13
CA GLU A 67 19.23 5.71 7.82
C GLU A 67 20.13 6.89 7.36
N ILE A 68 20.30 7.93 8.19
CA ILE A 68 21.30 8.99 7.99
C ILE A 68 22.70 8.40 8.24
N PRO A 69 23.68 8.55 7.32
CA PRO A 69 25.02 7.97 7.51
C PRO A 69 25.78 8.52 8.72
N GLU A 70 26.66 7.71 9.32
CA GLU A 70 27.56 8.11 10.44
C GLU A 70 28.59 9.21 10.08
N ILE A 71 28.43 9.89 8.95
CA ILE A 71 29.16 11.08 8.53
C ILE A 71 29.10 12.18 9.61
N GLU A 72 28.10 12.16 10.52
CA GLU A 72 28.07 12.95 11.77
C GLU A 72 29.33 12.87 12.65
N LYS A 73 30.02 11.71 12.68
CA LYS A 73 31.03 11.42 13.72
C LYS A 73 32.47 11.85 13.38
N ALA A 74 32.72 12.34 12.15
CA ALA A 74 34.07 12.50 11.61
C ALA A 74 34.46 13.93 11.17
N ASP A 75 33.54 14.90 11.27
CA ASP A 75 33.66 16.22 10.61
C ASP A 75 33.70 17.36 11.65
N PRO A 76 34.79 18.14 11.74
CA PRO A 76 34.99 19.12 12.81
C PRO A 76 34.29 20.47 12.58
N PHE A 77 33.39 20.59 11.60
CA PHE A 77 32.71 21.84 11.25
C PHE A 77 31.23 21.88 11.69
N PRO A 78 30.72 23.03 12.16
CA PRO A 78 29.33 23.14 12.59
C PRO A 78 28.39 23.04 11.38
N ARG A 79 27.64 21.93 11.30
CA ARG A 79 26.65 21.71 10.27
C ARG A 79 25.36 22.43 10.61
N MET A 80 24.89 23.28 9.71
CA MET A 80 23.51 23.74 9.73
C MET A 80 22.67 22.75 8.94
N ALA A 81 21.92 21.90 9.65
CA ALA A 81 20.84 21.13 9.05
C ALA A 81 19.69 22.10 8.76
N ILE A 82 19.43 22.38 7.48
CA ILE A 82 18.31 23.24 7.07
C ILE A 82 17.12 22.34 6.74
N PRO A 83 16.06 22.33 7.56
CA PRO A 83 14.82 21.64 7.22
C PRO A 83 14.10 22.42 6.11
N PHE A 84 13.68 21.71 5.08
CA PHE A 84 13.04 22.27 3.89
C PHE A 84 11.72 21.53 3.66
N GLU A 85 10.61 22.26 3.78
CA GLU A 85 9.28 21.72 3.51
C GLU A 85 9.03 21.68 2.00
N VAL A 86 8.50 20.56 1.53
CA VAL A 86 7.96 20.42 0.18
C VAL A 86 6.58 19.77 0.26
N THR A 87 5.71 20.04 -0.70
CA THR A 87 4.37 19.44 -0.72
C THR A 87 4.37 18.15 -1.54
N GLY A 88 3.51 17.22 -1.15
CA GLY A 88 3.26 15.97 -1.86
C GLY A 88 1.81 15.53 -1.70
N ASP A 89 1.44 14.43 -2.35
CA ASP A 89 0.08 13.92 -2.32
C ASP A 89 0.02 12.43 -2.65
N ILE A 90 -1.15 11.80 -2.50
CA ILE A 90 -1.44 10.46 -3.03
C ILE A 90 -2.59 10.54 -4.03
N GLU A 91 -2.36 10.05 -5.24
CA GLU A 91 -3.38 9.86 -6.27
C GLU A 91 -3.72 8.37 -6.41
N ILE A 92 -5.00 8.01 -6.51
CA ILE A 92 -5.42 6.67 -6.98
C ILE A 92 -6.04 6.81 -8.36
N MET A 93 -5.43 6.17 -9.36
CA MET A 93 -5.84 6.27 -10.78
C MET A 93 -5.91 7.72 -11.33
N GLY A 94 -5.31 8.69 -10.65
CA GLY A 94 -5.36 10.13 -10.98
C GLY A 94 -6.46 10.94 -10.28
N ASP A 95 -7.27 10.32 -9.41
CA ASP A 95 -8.14 11.00 -8.45
C ASP A 95 -7.33 11.29 -7.17
N THR A 96 -7.45 12.50 -6.58
CA THR A 96 -6.76 12.90 -5.34
C THR A 96 -7.57 12.60 -4.07
N GLY A 97 -8.83 12.18 -4.20
CA GLY A 97 -9.69 11.93 -3.04
C GLY A 97 -10.11 13.19 -2.26
N HIS A 98 -9.85 14.37 -2.82
CA HIS A 98 -10.15 15.67 -2.21
C HIS A 98 -11.65 16.03 -2.29
N ASP A 99 -12.27 15.86 -3.46
CA ASP A 99 -13.68 16.20 -3.69
C ASP A 99 -14.67 15.22 -3.00
N LYS A 100 -14.23 13.98 -2.74
CA LYS A 100 -15.05 12.84 -2.30
C LYS A 100 -14.17 11.65 -1.91
N VAL A 101 -14.76 10.70 -1.17
CA VAL A 101 -14.21 9.35 -1.01
C VAL A 101 -14.15 8.63 -2.36
N TYR A 102 -13.00 8.05 -2.70
CA TYR A 102 -12.83 7.21 -3.89
C TYR A 102 -13.49 5.84 -3.69
N GLU A 103 -14.30 5.35 -4.63
CA GLU A 103 -15.01 4.07 -4.49
C GLU A 103 -14.41 2.99 -5.40
N THR A 104 -14.19 1.79 -4.87
CA THR A 104 -13.55 0.65 -5.58
C THR A 104 -14.25 -0.69 -5.27
N THR A 105 -13.97 -1.73 -6.05
CA THR A 105 -14.56 -3.08 -5.94
C THR A 105 -13.47 -4.17 -6.02
N LYS A 106 -13.73 -5.37 -5.50
CA LYS A 106 -12.75 -6.49 -5.43
C LYS A 106 -12.20 -6.96 -6.79
N ASP A 107 -12.86 -6.63 -7.91
CA ASP A 107 -12.38 -6.93 -9.26
C ASP A 107 -11.35 -5.91 -9.78
N LYS A 108 -11.14 -4.79 -9.08
CA LYS A 108 -10.22 -3.73 -9.52
C LYS A 108 -8.81 -3.97 -9.01
N LYS A 109 -7.87 -3.52 -9.85
CA LYS A 109 -6.48 -3.29 -9.51
C LYS A 109 -6.23 -1.78 -9.50
N LEU A 110 -5.52 -1.31 -8.48
CA LEU A 110 -5.29 0.11 -8.24
C LEU A 110 -3.83 0.47 -8.51
N ASP A 111 -3.62 1.49 -9.34
CA ASP A 111 -2.33 2.18 -9.47
C ASP A 111 -2.36 3.38 -8.52
N VAL A 112 -1.56 3.31 -7.46
CA VAL A 112 -1.47 4.32 -6.40
C VAL A 112 -0.17 5.10 -6.59
N THR A 113 -0.24 6.43 -6.65
CA THR A 113 0.88 7.30 -6.99
C THR A 113 1.15 8.31 -5.90
N GLY A 114 2.32 8.19 -5.25
CA GLY A 114 2.86 9.26 -4.42
C GLY A 114 3.42 10.36 -5.31
N THR A 115 3.02 11.61 -5.06
CA THR A 115 3.49 12.80 -5.80
C THR A 115 4.34 13.69 -4.91
N LEU A 116 5.24 14.47 -5.53
CA LEU A 116 6.13 15.41 -4.84
C LEU A 116 6.32 16.67 -5.70
N ASP A 117 5.87 17.82 -5.22
CA ASP A 117 6.11 19.12 -5.85
C ASP A 117 7.54 19.60 -5.51
N VAL A 118 8.37 19.74 -6.53
CA VAL A 118 9.77 20.16 -6.39
C VAL A 118 10.01 21.60 -6.84
N ARG A 119 8.96 22.37 -7.13
CA ARG A 119 9.07 23.79 -7.56
C ARG A 119 9.79 24.65 -6.53
N SER A 120 9.54 24.44 -5.22
CA SER A 120 10.26 25.13 -4.15
C SER A 120 11.76 24.82 -4.13
N ILE A 121 12.16 23.57 -4.45
CA ILE A 121 13.57 23.16 -4.59
C ILE A 121 14.20 23.86 -5.81
N LYS A 122 13.49 23.93 -6.94
CA LYS A 122 13.94 24.64 -8.15
C LYS A 122 14.15 26.13 -7.89
N GLU A 123 13.19 26.79 -7.26
CA GLU A 123 13.32 28.21 -6.88
C GLU A 123 14.49 28.47 -5.92
N ALA A 124 14.75 27.55 -4.97
CA ALA A 124 15.89 27.64 -4.07
C ALA A 124 17.23 27.52 -4.81
N ILE A 125 17.38 26.57 -5.75
CA ILE A 125 18.64 26.41 -6.49
C ILE A 125 18.84 27.49 -7.57
N ASP A 126 17.76 27.99 -8.19
CA ASP A 126 17.79 29.18 -9.06
C ASP A 126 18.29 30.42 -8.30
N TYR A 127 17.80 30.63 -7.07
CA TYR A 127 18.30 31.73 -6.22
C TYR A 127 19.80 31.57 -5.94
N LEU A 128 20.25 30.36 -5.59
CA LEU A 128 21.67 30.08 -5.36
C LEU A 128 22.52 30.31 -6.62
N LYS A 129 22.00 30.03 -7.82
CA LYS A 129 22.67 30.31 -9.10
C LYS A 129 22.74 31.80 -9.41
N PHE A 130 21.64 32.54 -9.26
CA PHE A 130 21.66 34.01 -9.34
C PHE A 130 22.68 34.62 -8.38
N ALA A 131 22.77 34.09 -7.15
CA ALA A 131 23.76 34.54 -6.17
C ALA A 131 25.20 34.19 -6.58
N GLU A 132 25.47 33.06 -7.24
CA GLU A 132 26.81 32.78 -7.78
C GLU A 132 27.23 33.82 -8.82
N ASP A 133 26.35 34.06 -9.80
CA ASP A 133 26.64 34.87 -10.98
C ASP A 133 26.78 36.36 -10.62
N TYR A 134 25.90 36.88 -9.75
CA TYR A 134 25.93 38.29 -9.29
C TYR A 134 27.25 38.70 -8.63
N TYR A 135 28.01 37.76 -8.05
CA TYR A 135 29.30 38.03 -7.42
C TYR A 135 30.51 37.82 -8.34
N GLU A 136 30.30 37.67 -9.66
CA GLU A 136 31.33 37.61 -10.70
C GLU A 136 32.39 36.52 -10.43
N ARG A 137 31.94 35.30 -10.13
CA ARG A 137 32.88 34.17 -9.97
C ARG A 137 33.34 33.67 -11.33
N ASN A 138 34.51 34.12 -11.76
CA ASN A 138 35.24 33.64 -12.96
C ASN A 138 35.71 32.16 -12.87
N LYS A 139 35.07 31.34 -12.03
CA LYS A 139 35.25 29.89 -11.85
C LYS A 139 33.96 29.30 -11.25
N PRO A 140 33.47 28.13 -11.72
CA PRO A 140 32.36 27.41 -11.09
C PRO A 140 32.63 27.02 -9.63
N VAL A 141 31.59 26.54 -8.94
CA VAL A 141 31.72 25.86 -7.65
C VAL A 141 32.00 24.38 -7.86
N ASP A 142 33.18 23.92 -7.45
CA ASP A 142 33.52 22.51 -7.36
C ASP A 142 32.80 21.88 -6.15
N LEU A 143 32.00 20.83 -6.40
CA LEU A 143 31.36 20.00 -5.38
C LEU A 143 32.22 18.74 -5.20
N GLY A 144 32.99 18.69 -4.12
CA GLY A 144 33.95 17.61 -3.87
C GLY A 144 33.31 16.30 -3.43
N GLU A 145 32.18 16.38 -2.73
CA GLU A 145 31.37 15.25 -2.30
C GLU A 145 29.90 15.65 -2.41
N THR A 146 29.10 14.91 -3.18
CA THR A 146 27.64 15.04 -3.21
C THR A 146 27.03 13.72 -2.77
N GLN A 147 26.10 13.76 -1.81
CA GLN A 147 25.32 12.61 -1.39
C GLN A 147 23.86 13.01 -1.22
N SER A 148 22.96 12.04 -1.40
CA SER A 148 21.55 12.22 -1.06
C SER A 148 20.91 10.86 -0.81
N SER A 149 19.87 10.86 0.01
CA SER A 149 18.96 9.72 0.14
C SER A 149 17.57 10.28 0.42
N PHE A 150 16.62 9.90 -0.43
CA PHE A 150 15.21 10.21 -0.27
C PHE A 150 14.46 8.89 -0.13
N ILE A 151 13.56 8.82 0.86
CA ILE A 151 12.77 7.64 1.17
C ILE A 151 11.32 8.06 1.14
N THR A 152 10.57 7.54 0.17
CA THR A 152 9.11 7.57 0.21
C THR A 152 8.60 6.24 0.76
N THR A 153 7.54 6.30 1.56
CA THR A 153 6.85 5.14 2.13
C THR A 153 5.36 5.24 1.83
N LEU A 154 4.80 4.18 1.25
CA LEU A 154 3.35 3.99 1.15
C LEU A 154 2.94 2.87 2.12
N THR A 155 1.96 3.15 2.98
CA THR A 155 1.44 2.23 3.99
C THR A 155 -0.01 1.89 3.66
N LEU A 156 -0.31 0.60 3.53
CA LEU A 156 -1.66 0.10 3.24
C LEU A 156 -2.36 -0.38 4.52
N PRO A 157 -3.70 -0.29 4.62
CA PRO A 157 -4.46 -0.96 5.66
C PRO A 157 -4.31 -2.49 5.52
N GLU A 158 -3.73 -3.12 6.55
CA GLU A 158 -3.38 -4.54 6.59
C GLU A 158 -4.61 -5.44 6.39
N GLY A 159 -4.50 -6.47 5.54
CA GLY A 159 -5.60 -7.37 5.14
C GLY A 159 -6.67 -6.76 4.22
N ILE A 160 -6.72 -5.43 4.10
CA ILE A 160 -7.73 -4.69 3.32
C ILE A 160 -7.22 -4.32 1.93
N LEU A 161 -5.96 -3.89 1.81
CA LEU A 161 -5.31 -3.58 0.53
C LEU A 161 -3.96 -4.29 0.46
N GLU A 162 -3.68 -4.88 -0.70
CA GLU A 162 -2.52 -5.78 -0.87
C GLU A 162 -1.62 -5.31 -2.00
N PHE A 163 -0.35 -5.06 -1.68
CA PHE A 163 0.70 -4.88 -2.68
C PHE A 163 0.88 -6.15 -3.53
N PRO A 164 1.26 -6.01 -4.83
CA PRO A 164 1.70 -7.14 -5.63
C PRO A 164 2.75 -8.01 -4.93
N ASP A 165 2.84 -9.27 -5.37
CA ASP A 165 3.85 -10.23 -4.91
C ASP A 165 5.27 -9.76 -5.29
N GLU A 166 5.44 -9.24 -6.51
CA GLU A 166 6.70 -8.73 -7.04
C GLU A 166 6.69 -7.20 -7.18
N LEU A 167 7.67 -6.54 -6.55
CA LEU A 167 7.90 -5.10 -6.62
C LEU A 167 9.17 -4.84 -7.44
N VAL A 168 8.98 -4.45 -8.70
CA VAL A 168 10.02 -4.37 -9.73
C VAL A 168 10.03 -2.98 -10.34
N GLU A 169 11.22 -2.37 -10.39
CA GLU A 169 11.43 -1.04 -10.98
C GLU A 169 11.08 -1.05 -12.48
N GLY A 170 10.36 -0.03 -12.93
CA GLY A 170 9.93 0.15 -14.32
C GLY A 170 8.67 -0.62 -14.72
N SER A 171 8.17 -1.55 -13.88
CA SER A 171 6.93 -2.30 -14.14
C SER A 171 5.88 -2.12 -13.03
N THR A 172 6.08 -2.69 -11.84
CA THR A 172 5.15 -2.54 -10.70
C THR A 172 5.50 -1.37 -9.78
N VAL A 173 6.73 -0.86 -9.83
CA VAL A 173 7.15 0.40 -9.20
C VAL A 173 7.73 1.32 -10.28
N VAL A 174 7.04 2.42 -10.60
CA VAL A 174 7.41 3.32 -11.71
C VAL A 174 7.73 4.70 -11.16
N PHE A 175 8.97 5.15 -11.34
CA PHE A 175 9.38 6.53 -11.04
C PHE A 175 9.32 7.37 -12.31
N SER A 176 8.63 8.52 -12.25
CA SER A 176 8.44 9.45 -13.36
C SER A 176 8.64 10.90 -12.91
N GLY A 177 8.85 11.80 -13.88
CA GLY A 177 9.32 13.17 -13.64
C GLY A 177 10.83 13.29 -13.38
N ALA A 178 11.42 12.29 -12.74
CA ALA A 178 12.82 12.27 -12.30
C ALA A 178 13.87 12.16 -13.41
N LYS A 179 13.52 11.61 -14.58
CA LYS A 179 14.42 11.38 -15.72
C LYS A 179 15.69 10.63 -15.24
N ASP A 180 16.86 10.84 -15.86
CA ASP A 180 18.13 10.27 -15.38
C ASP A 180 18.76 11.04 -14.19
N VAL A 181 18.00 11.91 -13.51
CA VAL A 181 18.52 12.78 -12.43
C VAL A 181 18.45 12.12 -11.07
N PHE A 182 17.34 11.43 -10.78
CA PHE A 182 17.19 10.59 -9.59
C PHE A 182 16.95 9.15 -10.01
N LYS A 183 17.55 8.19 -9.29
CA LYS A 183 17.45 6.76 -9.55
C LYS A 183 16.93 6.04 -8.32
N VAL A 184 16.10 5.01 -8.49
CA VAL A 184 15.75 4.13 -7.38
C VAL A 184 17.00 3.35 -6.99
N SER A 185 17.33 3.33 -5.71
CA SER A 185 18.47 2.59 -5.15
C SER A 185 18.01 1.38 -4.33
N LYS A 186 16.74 1.34 -3.91
CA LYS A 186 16.17 0.33 -3.02
C LYS A 186 14.65 0.30 -3.15
N ILE A 187 14.06 -0.90 -3.17
CA ILE A 187 12.63 -1.11 -2.94
C ILE A 187 12.51 -2.17 -1.83
N GLN A 188 11.70 -1.91 -0.81
CA GLN A 188 11.53 -2.83 0.33
C GLN A 188 10.07 -2.90 0.80
N LYS A 189 9.50 -4.11 0.83
CA LYS A 189 8.24 -4.40 1.53
C LYS A 189 8.56 -4.68 3.01
N VAL A 190 7.93 -3.94 3.91
CA VAL A 190 8.12 -4.02 5.37
C VAL A 190 6.72 -4.10 6.00
N GLY A 191 6.26 -5.32 6.25
CA GLY A 191 4.87 -5.57 6.66
C GLY A 191 3.87 -5.07 5.61
N ASN A 192 2.90 -4.26 6.07
CA ASN A 192 1.90 -3.57 5.25
C ASN A 192 2.41 -2.30 4.53
N SER A 193 3.72 -2.02 4.57
CA SER A 193 4.34 -0.82 3.99
C SER A 193 5.31 -1.17 2.86
N VAL A 194 5.44 -0.29 1.87
CA VAL A 194 6.55 -0.32 0.88
C VAL A 194 7.35 0.96 0.99
N ARG A 195 8.65 0.82 1.20
CA ARG A 195 9.65 1.91 1.09
C ARG A 195 10.29 1.87 -0.28
N VAL A 196 10.40 3.02 -0.94
CA VAL A 196 11.21 3.24 -2.14
C VAL A 196 12.27 4.27 -1.79
N THR A 197 13.54 3.86 -1.81
CA THR A 197 14.69 4.76 -1.65
C THR A 197 15.17 5.20 -3.02
N PHE A 198 15.37 6.50 -3.22
CA PHE A 198 15.97 7.05 -4.43
C PHE A 198 17.07 8.06 -4.09
N THR A 199 18.05 8.18 -4.99
CA THR A 199 19.22 9.05 -4.82
C THR A 199 19.45 9.86 -6.08
N LEU A 200 20.07 11.03 -5.93
CA LEU A 200 20.64 11.78 -7.06
C LEU A 200 21.66 10.90 -7.81
N ALA A 201 21.73 11.05 -9.13
CA ALA A 201 22.67 10.33 -9.97
C ALA A 201 24.13 10.79 -9.79
N GLU A 202 25.08 9.88 -10.04
CA GLU A 202 26.52 10.14 -9.98
C GLU A 202 27.00 11.15 -11.05
N GLY A 203 28.18 11.74 -10.84
CA GLY A 203 28.85 12.63 -11.82
C GLY A 203 28.52 14.13 -11.70
N ILE A 204 27.81 14.52 -10.64
CA ILE A 204 27.48 15.92 -10.33
C ILE A 204 28.59 16.52 -9.43
N ASP A 205 29.72 16.81 -10.06
CA ASP A 205 30.96 17.33 -9.45
C ASP A 205 30.99 18.87 -9.31
N THR A 206 29.95 19.57 -9.75
CA THR A 206 29.90 21.02 -9.87
C THR A 206 28.50 21.55 -9.64
N PHE A 207 28.38 22.73 -9.04
CA PHE A 207 27.09 23.35 -8.76
C PHE A 207 26.32 23.72 -10.04
N GLU A 208 27.03 24.03 -11.13
CA GLU A 208 26.45 24.27 -12.45
C GLU A 208 25.70 23.03 -12.96
N LYS A 209 26.35 21.86 -12.98
CA LYS A 209 25.70 20.58 -13.30
C LYS A 209 24.54 20.24 -12.34
N LEU A 210 24.67 20.59 -11.06
CA LEU A 210 23.59 20.34 -10.09
C LEU A 210 22.37 21.21 -10.41
N HIS A 211 22.57 22.50 -10.70
CA HIS A 211 21.53 23.43 -11.11
C HIS A 211 20.84 22.97 -12.40
N GLU A 212 21.60 22.63 -13.44
CA GLU A 212 21.06 22.07 -14.69
C GLU A 212 20.22 20.80 -14.41
N LYS A 213 20.74 19.88 -13.59
CA LYS A 213 20.07 18.61 -13.29
C LYS A 213 18.77 18.82 -12.51
N ILE A 214 18.78 19.58 -11.41
CA ILE A 214 17.60 19.84 -10.58
C ILE A 214 16.55 20.71 -11.29
N THR A 215 16.95 21.62 -12.17
CA THR A 215 15.96 22.37 -12.99
C THR A 215 15.37 21.51 -14.12
N SER A 216 16.12 20.54 -14.65
CA SER A 216 15.67 19.69 -15.77
C SER A 216 14.66 18.58 -15.44
N VAL A 217 14.44 18.21 -14.18
CA VAL A 217 13.34 17.29 -13.82
C VAL A 217 11.97 17.95 -14.03
N ASP A 218 10.88 17.19 -14.02
CA ASP A 218 9.55 17.79 -14.09
C ASP A 218 9.17 18.49 -12.75
N ASP A 219 8.15 19.35 -12.75
CA ASP A 219 7.75 20.11 -11.56
C ASP A 219 7.12 19.25 -10.46
N THR A 220 6.53 18.12 -10.86
CA THR A 220 6.01 17.09 -9.95
C THR A 220 6.71 15.78 -10.26
N LEU A 221 7.42 15.23 -9.26
CA LEU A 221 7.95 13.87 -9.32
C LEU A 221 6.85 12.90 -8.87
N LYS A 222 6.77 11.72 -9.50
CA LYS A 222 5.70 10.75 -9.22
C LYS A 222 6.24 9.32 -9.14
N ILE A 223 5.98 8.65 -8.02
CA ILE A 223 6.29 7.22 -7.80
C ILE A 223 4.96 6.46 -7.73
N THR A 224 4.67 5.69 -8.77
CA THR A 224 3.47 4.85 -8.85
C THR A 224 3.80 3.42 -8.44
N ILE A 225 3.05 2.87 -7.48
CA ILE A 225 2.99 1.43 -7.21
C ILE A 225 1.72 0.89 -7.87
N LYS A 226 1.91 -0.02 -8.83
CA LYS A 226 0.85 -0.52 -9.72
C LYS A 226 0.21 -1.79 -9.20
N GLY A 227 -1.03 -2.04 -9.60
CA GLY A 227 -1.66 -3.36 -9.46
C GLY A 227 -2.00 -3.79 -8.02
N ILE A 228 -2.16 -2.84 -7.09
CA ILE A 228 -2.60 -3.10 -5.70
C ILE A 228 -4.01 -3.72 -5.72
N SER A 229 -4.22 -4.80 -4.95
CA SER A 229 -5.51 -5.49 -4.79
C SER A 229 -6.34 -4.86 -3.68
N VAL A 230 -7.65 -5.07 -3.73
CA VAL A 230 -8.47 -5.18 -2.51
C VAL A 230 -8.27 -6.59 -1.94
N GLY A 231 -7.89 -6.67 -0.67
CA GLY A 231 -7.68 -7.91 0.06
C GLY A 231 -8.97 -8.52 0.63
N ASN A 232 -8.87 -9.75 1.14
CA ASN A 232 -10.05 -10.52 1.55
C ASN A 232 -10.70 -10.06 2.86
N GLU A 233 -9.98 -9.31 3.72
CA GLU A 233 -10.55 -8.79 4.98
C GLU A 233 -11.32 -7.46 4.81
N ALA A 234 -11.33 -6.91 3.58
CA ALA A 234 -12.06 -5.72 3.23
C ALA A 234 -13.58 -5.88 3.40
N LYS A 235 -14.18 -5.00 4.19
CA LYS A 235 -15.63 -4.94 4.46
C LYS A 235 -16.29 -3.92 3.55
N TYR A 236 -17.51 -4.24 3.12
CA TYR A 236 -18.27 -3.37 2.23
C TYR A 236 -18.80 -2.10 2.91
N ASP A 237 -18.90 -1.05 2.10
CA ASP A 237 -19.26 0.33 2.45
C ASP A 237 -18.42 0.98 3.57
N THR A 238 -17.30 0.35 3.93
CA THR A 238 -16.35 0.81 4.95
C THR A 238 -15.26 1.68 4.30
N ASN A 239 -14.94 2.80 4.95
CA ASN A 239 -13.84 3.68 4.57
C ASN A 239 -12.49 3.09 5.04
N TYR A 240 -11.46 3.24 4.22
CA TYR A 240 -10.11 2.76 4.48
C TYR A 240 -9.06 3.74 3.96
N THR A 241 -8.18 4.17 4.85
CA THR A 241 -7.17 5.19 4.59
C THR A 241 -5.81 4.54 4.31
N ILE A 242 -5.16 4.97 3.24
CA ILE A 242 -3.74 4.72 2.97
C ILE A 242 -2.93 5.95 3.42
N ALA A 243 -1.71 5.72 3.91
CA ALA A 243 -0.85 6.78 4.44
C ALA A 243 0.48 6.85 3.68
N GLY A 244 0.93 8.07 3.41
CA GLY A 244 2.17 8.37 2.71
C GLY A 244 3.11 9.20 3.56
N ASN A 245 4.41 8.95 3.45
CA ASN A 245 5.43 9.79 4.06
C ASN A 245 6.64 9.85 3.13
N THR A 246 7.10 11.05 2.79
CA THR A 246 8.38 11.22 2.09
C THR A 246 9.29 12.14 2.88
N GLY A 247 10.56 11.74 2.97
CA GLY A 247 11.60 12.56 3.56
C GLY A 247 12.97 12.17 3.03
N GLY A 248 14.00 12.87 3.48
CA GLY A 248 15.36 12.58 3.04
C GLY A 248 16.36 13.67 3.36
N TYR A 249 17.56 13.54 2.81
CA TYR A 249 18.60 14.55 2.92
C TYR A 249 19.36 14.73 1.62
N MET A 250 19.98 15.91 1.49
CA MET A 250 21.05 16.16 0.54
C MET A 250 22.26 16.80 1.25
N TYR A 251 23.44 16.24 0.99
CA TYR A 251 24.74 16.71 1.46
C TYR A 251 25.60 17.15 0.27
N ALA A 252 26.24 18.30 0.40
CA ALA A 252 27.20 18.79 -0.60
C ALA A 252 28.40 19.49 0.06
N ARG A 253 29.62 19.06 -0.28
CA ARG A 253 30.89 19.66 0.20
C ARG A 253 31.52 20.56 -0.85
N ILE A 254 31.82 21.81 -0.46
CA ILE A 254 32.42 22.83 -1.33
C ILE A 254 33.95 22.85 -1.13
N ILE A 255 34.67 22.55 -2.21
CA ILE A 255 36.14 22.42 -2.27
C ILE A 255 36.70 23.48 -3.26
N PRO A 256 37.97 23.91 -3.20
CA PRO A 256 38.94 23.78 -2.10
C PRO A 256 39.12 25.08 -1.28
N GLU A 257 38.63 26.24 -1.75
CA GLU A 257 38.93 27.57 -1.15
C GLU A 257 38.27 27.78 0.24
N TYR A 258 37.28 26.98 0.63
CA TYR A 258 36.40 27.28 1.77
C TYR A 258 36.19 26.14 2.78
N ASN A 259 36.31 24.87 2.35
CA ASN A 259 36.06 23.67 3.18
C ASN A 259 34.75 23.77 3.99
N ALA A 260 33.65 24.06 3.30
CA ALA A 260 32.31 24.17 3.87
C ALA A 260 31.44 23.01 3.37
N ALA A 261 30.48 22.58 4.19
CA ALA A 261 29.49 21.59 3.81
C ALA A 261 28.06 22.13 4.04
N MET A 262 27.15 21.75 3.16
CA MET A 262 25.72 22.04 3.24
C MET A 262 24.97 20.74 3.49
N TYR A 263 24.00 20.77 4.41
CA TYR A 263 23.13 19.64 4.73
C TYR A 263 21.67 20.10 4.78
N MET A 264 20.90 19.68 3.78
CA MET A 264 19.46 19.96 3.68
C MET A 264 18.69 18.70 4.06
N VAL A 265 17.65 18.86 4.88
CA VAL A 265 16.75 17.77 5.29
C VAL A 265 15.35 18.10 4.75
N TYR A 266 14.74 17.16 4.05
CA TYR A 266 13.46 17.33 3.40
C TYR A 266 12.38 16.56 4.15
N TYR A 267 11.20 17.18 4.29
CA TYR A 267 10.00 16.57 4.86
C TYR A 267 8.77 17.02 4.06
N THR A 268 7.75 16.18 4.00
CA THR A 268 6.54 16.46 3.22
C THR A 268 5.31 16.77 4.06
N ARG A 269 4.49 17.69 3.55
CA ARG A 269 3.07 17.88 3.92
C ARG A 269 2.15 17.58 2.73
N GLN A 270 0.88 17.29 2.99
CA GLN A 270 -0.10 17.15 1.92
C GLN A 270 -0.40 18.51 1.24
N THR A 271 -0.63 18.50 -0.07
CA THR A 271 -1.13 19.66 -0.81
C THR A 271 -2.53 20.07 -0.33
N PRO A 272 -2.89 21.37 -0.31
CA PRO A 272 -4.26 21.78 0.03
C PRO A 272 -5.32 21.16 -0.90
N ASP A 273 -5.04 21.13 -2.21
CA ASP A 273 -5.93 20.61 -3.26
C ASP A 273 -5.92 19.06 -3.36
N GLY A 274 -5.04 18.40 -2.60
CA GLY A 274 -4.97 16.94 -2.48
C GLY A 274 -5.49 16.39 -1.15
N LYS A 275 -5.83 17.28 -0.20
CA LYS A 275 -6.14 16.87 1.17
C LYS A 275 -7.37 15.97 1.22
N ASP A 276 -7.23 14.81 1.88
CA ASP A 276 -8.26 13.77 2.01
C ASP A 276 -9.63 14.34 2.44
N PHE A 277 -10.70 13.92 1.75
CA PHE A 277 -12.08 14.30 2.05
C PHE A 277 -12.57 13.83 3.43
N VAL A 278 -11.97 12.76 3.98
CA VAL A 278 -12.39 12.11 5.23
C VAL A 278 -11.46 12.49 6.38
N GLU A 279 -10.17 12.23 6.23
CA GLU A 279 -9.18 12.51 7.26
C GLU A 279 -8.55 13.88 7.04
N ASN A 280 -8.20 14.60 8.11
CA ASN A 280 -7.85 16.01 7.99
C ASN A 280 -6.66 16.44 8.87
N GLU A 281 -5.74 15.52 9.14
CA GLU A 281 -4.48 15.77 9.85
C GLU A 281 -3.43 16.52 8.98
N GLU A 282 -2.16 16.53 9.41
CA GLU A 282 -1.02 17.13 8.67
C GLU A 282 -0.26 16.12 7.78
N ASP A 283 -0.45 14.82 8.02
CA ASP A 283 0.18 13.72 7.29
C ASP A 283 -0.51 13.49 5.93
N ILE A 284 0.24 12.96 4.94
CA ILE A 284 -0.32 12.66 3.61
C ILE A 284 -1.20 11.40 3.70
N THR A 285 -2.50 11.57 3.48
CA THR A 285 -3.51 10.50 3.58
C THR A 285 -4.41 10.47 2.36
N PHE A 286 -5.00 9.31 2.08
CA PHE A 286 -6.04 9.17 1.06
C PHE A 286 -7.02 8.08 1.49
N THR A 287 -8.33 8.36 1.44
CA THR A 287 -9.36 7.43 1.89
C THR A 287 -10.21 6.93 0.73
N LEU A 288 -10.23 5.60 0.58
CA LEU A 288 -11.14 4.89 -0.32
C LEU A 288 -12.25 4.15 0.42
N LYS A 289 -13.25 3.70 -0.32
CA LYS A 289 -14.33 2.84 0.15
C LYS A 289 -14.46 1.62 -0.74
N VAL A 290 -14.52 0.44 -0.12
CA VAL A 290 -14.74 -0.82 -0.84
C VAL A 290 -16.25 -1.07 -0.96
N LYS A 291 -16.74 -1.21 -2.19
CA LYS A 291 -18.13 -1.52 -2.53
C LYS A 291 -18.32 -3.00 -2.79
N GLN A 292 -19.51 -3.48 -2.45
CA GLN A 292 -19.94 -4.81 -2.84
C GLN A 292 -20.17 -4.85 -4.35
N LEU A 293 -19.62 -5.88 -5.01
CA LEU A 293 -19.87 -6.17 -6.42
C LEU A 293 -20.51 -7.56 -6.50
N ASN A 294 -21.76 -7.60 -6.97
CA ASN A 294 -22.47 -8.85 -7.22
C ASN A 294 -22.41 -9.21 -8.71
N LYS A 295 -22.55 -10.51 -8.98
CA LYS A 295 -22.63 -11.16 -10.29
C LYS A 295 -23.87 -12.03 -10.33
N LYS A 296 -24.44 -12.21 -11.52
CA LYS A 296 -25.67 -12.98 -11.73
C LYS A 296 -25.40 -14.36 -12.28
N VAL A 297 -25.87 -15.38 -11.57
CA VAL A 297 -25.95 -16.76 -12.06
C VAL A 297 -27.39 -17.02 -12.50
N THR A 298 -27.60 -17.11 -13.80
CA THR A 298 -28.89 -17.43 -14.40
C THR A 298 -29.00 -18.93 -14.60
N PHE A 299 -29.89 -19.56 -13.86
CA PHE A 299 -30.18 -21.00 -13.95
C PHE A 299 -31.23 -21.24 -15.03
N ILE A 300 -30.93 -22.09 -16.00
CA ILE A 300 -31.76 -22.36 -17.18
C ILE A 300 -32.19 -23.83 -17.21
N SER A 301 -33.50 -24.08 -17.27
CA SER A 301 -34.07 -25.42 -17.49
C SER A 301 -35.17 -25.38 -18.53
N GLU A 302 -35.24 -26.43 -19.36
CA GLU A 302 -36.16 -26.54 -20.50
C GLU A 302 -36.24 -25.26 -21.36
N GLU A 303 -35.06 -24.73 -21.71
CA GLU A 303 -34.84 -23.52 -22.52
C GLU A 303 -35.41 -22.22 -21.92
N LYS A 304 -35.70 -22.20 -20.61
CA LYS A 304 -36.25 -21.06 -19.88
C LYS A 304 -35.42 -20.72 -18.65
N GLU A 305 -35.46 -19.45 -18.26
CA GLU A 305 -35.01 -19.02 -16.93
C GLU A 305 -35.80 -19.77 -15.85
N TYR A 306 -35.08 -20.42 -14.94
CA TYR A 306 -35.61 -21.19 -13.82
C TYR A 306 -35.41 -20.45 -12.49
N ALA A 307 -34.25 -19.80 -12.33
CA ALA A 307 -33.93 -18.91 -11.23
C ALA A 307 -32.79 -17.95 -11.63
N VAL A 308 -32.66 -16.84 -10.92
CA VAL A 308 -31.46 -15.98 -10.93
C VAL A 308 -31.01 -15.84 -9.49
N VAL A 309 -29.71 -16.00 -9.26
CA VAL A 309 -29.06 -15.84 -7.95
C VAL A 309 -27.99 -14.76 -8.08
N ASP A 310 -27.94 -13.83 -7.13
CA ASP A 310 -26.85 -12.86 -7.00
C ASP A 310 -25.72 -13.47 -6.15
N VAL A 311 -24.47 -13.27 -6.57
CA VAL A 311 -23.26 -13.85 -5.95
C VAL A 311 -22.17 -12.78 -5.84
N GLU A 312 -21.51 -12.66 -4.70
CA GLU A 312 -20.38 -11.78 -4.48
C GLU A 312 -19.23 -12.13 -5.45
N TYR A 313 -18.66 -11.14 -6.11
CA TYR A 313 -17.51 -11.32 -7.00
C TYR A 313 -16.35 -12.02 -6.29
N GLY A 314 -15.91 -13.14 -6.86
CA GLY A 314 -14.83 -13.97 -6.32
C GLY A 314 -15.27 -14.96 -5.24
N SER A 315 -16.56 -14.97 -4.87
CA SER A 315 -17.15 -15.90 -3.91
C SER A 315 -17.93 -17.02 -4.61
N SER A 316 -18.55 -17.90 -3.83
CA SER A 316 -19.47 -18.93 -4.30
C SER A 316 -20.73 -18.99 -3.44
N ILE A 317 -21.86 -19.42 -4.03
CA ILE A 317 -23.21 -19.33 -3.43
C ILE A 317 -23.28 -19.93 -2.02
N ASP A 318 -22.57 -21.04 -1.76
CA ASP A 318 -22.58 -21.73 -0.45
C ASP A 318 -21.68 -21.05 0.60
N LYS A 319 -20.90 -20.02 0.23
CA LYS A 319 -19.83 -19.38 1.02
C LYS A 319 -19.88 -17.84 1.00
N ASP A 320 -20.95 -17.29 0.43
CA ASP A 320 -21.19 -15.86 0.24
C ASP A 320 -21.52 -15.11 1.55
N VAL A 321 -21.30 -13.80 1.58
CA VAL A 321 -21.84 -12.91 2.62
C VAL A 321 -23.37 -12.78 2.54
N MET A 322 -23.97 -13.01 1.38
CA MET A 322 -25.41 -12.89 1.11
C MET A 322 -26.21 -14.12 1.57
N GLN A 323 -26.57 -14.13 2.86
CA GLN A 323 -27.28 -15.22 3.54
C GLN A 323 -28.73 -15.47 3.06
N ASP A 324 -29.28 -14.61 2.20
CA ASP A 324 -30.59 -14.78 1.55
C ASP A 324 -30.50 -15.51 0.19
N GLN A 325 -29.30 -15.58 -0.39
CA GLN A 325 -29.02 -16.24 -1.66
C GLN A 325 -28.69 -17.73 -1.43
N SER A 326 -29.08 -18.60 -2.36
CA SER A 326 -28.84 -20.05 -2.25
C SER A 326 -29.03 -20.76 -3.59
N MET A 327 -28.47 -21.96 -3.72
CA MET A 327 -28.69 -22.81 -4.89
C MET A 327 -30.20 -23.11 -5.06
N PRO A 328 -30.76 -22.92 -6.26
CA PRO A 328 -32.17 -23.21 -6.49
C PRO A 328 -32.42 -24.72 -6.40
N LYS A 329 -33.65 -25.10 -6.01
CA LYS A 329 -34.06 -26.50 -5.88
C LYS A 329 -33.90 -27.25 -7.21
N ASP A 330 -33.58 -28.54 -7.13
CA ASP A 330 -33.42 -29.39 -8.32
C ASP A 330 -34.65 -29.34 -9.25
N PRO A 331 -34.50 -28.91 -10.52
CA PRO A 331 -35.62 -28.74 -11.44
C PRO A 331 -36.12 -30.10 -11.95
N THR A 332 -37.40 -30.39 -11.73
CA THR A 332 -38.01 -31.67 -12.14
C THR A 332 -38.44 -31.68 -13.61
N ARG A 333 -38.14 -32.78 -14.32
CA ARG A 333 -38.57 -33.02 -15.71
C ARG A 333 -39.20 -34.41 -15.86
N GLU A 334 -40.37 -34.51 -16.48
CA GLU A 334 -41.08 -35.78 -16.63
C GLU A 334 -40.29 -36.77 -17.51
N GLY A 335 -40.20 -38.04 -17.10
CA GLY A 335 -39.40 -39.05 -17.80
C GLY A 335 -37.87 -38.94 -17.63
N TYR A 336 -37.36 -37.91 -16.94
CA TYR A 336 -35.91 -37.68 -16.74
C TYR A 336 -35.52 -37.64 -15.25
N VAL A 337 -34.22 -37.74 -14.98
CA VAL A 337 -33.56 -37.49 -13.68
C VAL A 337 -32.63 -36.29 -13.87
N PHE A 338 -32.69 -35.32 -12.95
CA PHE A 338 -31.74 -34.20 -12.92
C PHE A 338 -30.35 -34.69 -12.49
N LYS A 339 -29.30 -34.19 -13.15
CA LYS A 339 -27.90 -34.64 -12.96
C LYS A 339 -26.98 -33.58 -12.39
N GLY A 340 -27.45 -32.34 -12.28
CA GLY A 340 -26.65 -31.17 -11.89
C GLY A 340 -26.73 -30.05 -12.93
N TRP A 341 -26.12 -28.93 -12.58
CA TRP A 341 -25.98 -27.76 -13.45
C TRP A 341 -24.66 -27.82 -14.21
N ASN A 342 -24.62 -27.28 -15.43
CA ASN A 342 -23.42 -27.25 -16.27
C ASN A 342 -23.30 -25.90 -16.99
N THR A 343 -22.09 -25.41 -17.27
CA THR A 343 -21.88 -24.15 -18.00
C THR A 343 -22.25 -24.19 -19.49
N LYS A 344 -22.70 -25.34 -20.01
CA LYS A 344 -23.30 -25.48 -21.35
C LYS A 344 -24.54 -26.37 -21.35
N ALA A 345 -25.49 -26.06 -22.25
CA ALA A 345 -26.75 -26.80 -22.41
C ALA A 345 -26.58 -28.26 -22.88
N ASP A 346 -25.47 -28.59 -23.55
CA ASP A 346 -25.14 -29.94 -24.02
C ASP A 346 -24.43 -30.81 -22.96
N GLY A 347 -24.09 -30.24 -21.80
CA GLY A 347 -23.30 -30.89 -20.75
C GLY A 347 -21.80 -30.98 -21.04
N SER A 348 -21.29 -30.40 -22.14
CA SER A 348 -19.85 -30.40 -22.48
C SER A 348 -19.06 -29.28 -21.81
N GLY A 349 -19.67 -28.52 -20.89
CA GLY A 349 -19.03 -27.53 -20.05
C GLY A 349 -18.57 -28.11 -18.70
N THR A 350 -18.12 -27.23 -17.82
CA THR A 350 -17.86 -27.54 -16.41
C THR A 350 -19.16 -27.76 -15.64
N ALA A 351 -19.16 -28.69 -14.68
CA ALA A 351 -20.23 -28.78 -13.70
C ALA A 351 -20.25 -27.53 -12.81
N PHE A 352 -21.44 -27.07 -12.44
CA PHE A 352 -21.66 -25.93 -11.56
C PHE A 352 -22.36 -26.40 -10.27
N THR A 353 -21.85 -25.92 -9.14
CA THR A 353 -22.30 -26.23 -7.77
C THR A 353 -22.31 -24.94 -6.94
N GLY A 354 -22.93 -24.95 -5.76
CA GLY A 354 -22.88 -23.79 -4.87
C GLY A 354 -21.47 -23.48 -4.35
N GLU A 355 -20.52 -24.41 -4.44
CA GLU A 355 -19.09 -24.17 -4.18
C GLU A 355 -18.33 -23.54 -5.36
N THR A 356 -18.94 -23.39 -6.53
CA THR A 356 -18.29 -22.86 -7.74
C THR A 356 -18.12 -21.35 -7.65
N VAL A 357 -16.88 -20.86 -7.80
CA VAL A 357 -16.53 -19.44 -7.70
C VAL A 357 -17.06 -18.65 -8.91
N VAL A 358 -17.63 -17.47 -8.66
CA VAL A 358 -18.27 -16.60 -9.66
C VAL A 358 -17.52 -15.27 -9.78
N THR A 359 -16.96 -15.00 -10.96
CA THR A 359 -16.23 -13.75 -11.27
C THR A 359 -16.89 -12.91 -12.37
N GLU A 360 -17.85 -13.47 -13.10
CA GLU A 360 -18.61 -12.81 -14.16
C GLU A 360 -20.08 -13.27 -14.14
N ASP A 361 -20.94 -12.58 -14.88
CA ASP A 361 -22.34 -12.98 -15.02
C ASP A 361 -22.40 -14.19 -15.97
N LEU A 362 -23.01 -15.30 -15.57
CA LEU A 362 -23.06 -16.52 -16.36
C LEU A 362 -24.43 -17.20 -16.37
N SER A 363 -24.65 -18.03 -17.39
CA SER A 363 -25.82 -18.92 -17.46
C SER A 363 -25.40 -20.38 -17.28
N VAL A 364 -26.15 -21.12 -16.46
CA VAL A 364 -25.91 -22.54 -16.17
C VAL A 364 -27.16 -23.36 -16.45
N TYR A 365 -26.98 -24.54 -17.04
CA TYR A 365 -28.04 -25.31 -17.69
C TYR A 365 -28.31 -26.62 -16.94
N ALA A 366 -29.58 -26.97 -16.77
CA ALA A 366 -29.98 -28.21 -16.12
C ALA A 366 -29.73 -29.43 -17.00
N ILE A 367 -28.85 -30.32 -16.57
CA ILE A 367 -28.54 -31.56 -17.31
C ILE A 367 -29.45 -32.70 -16.84
N TYR A 368 -29.95 -33.47 -17.81
CA TYR A 368 -30.98 -34.49 -17.61
C TYR A 368 -30.62 -35.83 -18.24
N GLU A 369 -30.77 -36.91 -17.48
CA GLU A 369 -30.64 -38.30 -17.97
C GLU A 369 -32.04 -38.94 -18.08
N LYS A 370 -32.34 -39.63 -19.18
CA LYS A 370 -33.66 -40.28 -19.34
C LYS A 370 -33.77 -41.45 -18.36
N LYS A 371 -34.88 -41.55 -17.64
CA LYS A 371 -35.22 -42.73 -16.82
C LYS A 371 -35.26 -43.97 -17.73
N SER A 372 -34.54 -45.01 -17.34
CA SER A 372 -34.57 -46.31 -18.01
C SER A 372 -35.91 -47.00 -17.77
N ASP A 373 -36.58 -47.40 -18.84
CA ASP A 373 -37.81 -48.18 -18.77
C ASP A 373 -37.50 -49.59 -18.22
N GLU A 374 -37.72 -49.83 -16.93
CA GLU A 374 -37.59 -51.17 -16.34
C GLU A 374 -38.60 -52.12 -17.02
N LYS A 375 -38.10 -53.13 -17.72
CA LYS A 375 -38.94 -54.20 -18.26
C LYS A 375 -39.57 -54.98 -17.11
N ILE A 376 -40.85 -54.73 -16.86
CA ILE A 376 -41.69 -55.57 -15.99
C ILE A 376 -41.77 -56.97 -16.62
N VAL A 377 -40.95 -57.90 -16.14
CA VAL A 377 -41.02 -59.31 -16.52
C VAL A 377 -42.18 -59.95 -15.76
N THR A 378 -43.31 -60.15 -16.43
CA THR A 378 -44.49 -60.80 -15.87
C THR A 378 -44.26 -62.31 -15.67
N PRO A 379 -44.46 -62.87 -14.45
CA PRO A 379 -44.25 -64.29 -14.20
C PRO A 379 -45.42 -65.16 -14.72
N GLY A 380 -45.21 -65.85 -15.84
CA GLY A 380 -46.05 -66.97 -16.29
C GLY A 380 -45.61 -68.30 -15.67
N ASN A 381 -46.55 -69.20 -15.36
CA ASN A 381 -46.30 -70.37 -14.47
C ASN A 381 -46.63 -71.74 -15.11
N GLY A 382 -45.77 -72.74 -14.83
CA GLY A 382 -45.93 -74.17 -15.18
C GLY A 382 -45.53 -74.53 -16.62
N GLY A 383 -44.85 -75.64 -16.92
CA GLY A 383 -44.21 -76.71 -16.12
C GLY A 383 -43.38 -77.60 -17.07
N SER A 384 -42.59 -78.61 -16.67
CA SER A 384 -42.38 -79.26 -15.37
C SER A 384 -41.00 -79.97 -15.35
N GLU A 385 -40.45 -80.25 -14.15
CA GLU A 385 -39.50 -81.36 -13.83
C GLU A 385 -38.08 -81.38 -14.47
N ASN A 386 -37.00 -81.96 -13.90
CA ASN A 386 -36.61 -82.54 -12.58
C ASN A 386 -35.02 -82.66 -12.60
N LYS A 387 -34.16 -82.83 -11.56
CA LYS A 387 -34.23 -83.31 -10.16
C LYS A 387 -33.19 -82.64 -9.23
N THR A 388 -33.68 -82.08 -8.12
CA THR A 388 -33.19 -82.19 -6.71
C THR A 388 -31.75 -82.64 -6.35
N GLN A 389 -31.02 -81.78 -5.61
CA GLN A 389 -30.48 -81.99 -4.23
C GLN A 389 -29.94 -80.64 -3.71
N LYS A 390 -30.50 -79.95 -2.69
CA LYS A 390 -30.78 -80.26 -1.26
C LYS A 390 -29.46 -80.33 -0.44
N LYS A 391 -29.25 -79.46 0.56
CA LYS A 391 -29.96 -79.44 1.86
C LYS A 391 -29.87 -78.07 2.61
N ALA A 392 -30.92 -77.73 3.37
CA ALA A 392 -30.99 -76.62 4.36
C ALA A 392 -30.86 -77.21 5.81
N PRO A 393 -31.19 -76.56 6.97
CA PRO A 393 -32.01 -75.36 7.26
C PRO A 393 -31.24 -74.29 8.12
N ASP A 394 -31.78 -73.26 8.81
CA ASP A 394 -33.14 -73.04 9.37
C ASP A 394 -33.56 -71.55 9.61
N HIS A 395 -34.82 -71.39 10.05
CA HIS A 395 -35.62 -70.18 10.40
C HIS A 395 -35.08 -69.35 11.62
N VAL A 396 -35.50 -68.11 12.00
CA VAL A 396 -36.46 -67.06 11.54
C VAL A 396 -36.25 -65.70 12.26
N ALA A 397 -36.91 -64.62 11.77
CA ALA A 397 -37.41 -63.41 12.49
C ALA A 397 -36.78 -62.01 12.24
N ARG A 398 -37.68 -61.06 11.91
CA ARG A 398 -37.63 -59.59 12.12
C ARG A 398 -38.57 -59.27 13.33
N PRO A 399 -38.78 -58.02 13.81
CA PRO A 399 -38.10 -56.74 13.52
C PRO A 399 -37.78 -55.87 14.76
N LYS A 400 -37.05 -54.76 14.57
CA LYS A 400 -37.37 -53.40 15.10
C LYS A 400 -36.35 -52.35 14.62
N ALA A 401 -36.78 -51.10 14.55
CA ALA A 401 -35.93 -49.91 14.76
C ALA A 401 -36.31 -49.33 16.14
N PRO A 402 -35.38 -48.73 16.90
CA PRO A 402 -35.37 -47.25 16.92
C PRO A 402 -34.01 -46.57 17.24
N LYS A 403 -33.95 -45.25 16.94
CA LYS A 403 -33.35 -44.14 17.73
C LYS A 403 -31.88 -44.19 18.25
N THR A 404 -31.10 -43.24 17.73
CA THR A 404 -30.25 -42.24 18.45
C THR A 404 -29.53 -42.58 19.77
N GLY A 405 -28.23 -42.27 19.84
CA GLY A 405 -27.59 -41.66 21.03
C GLY A 405 -26.40 -42.41 21.64
N ASP A 406 -25.23 -41.78 21.58
CA ASP A 406 -24.06 -41.75 22.50
C ASP A 406 -23.54 -43.02 23.22
N GLY A 407 -22.20 -43.17 23.31
CA GLY A 407 -21.63 -44.34 24.02
C GLY A 407 -20.11 -44.55 24.14
N ASN A 408 -19.24 -43.53 23.96
CA ASN A 408 -17.82 -43.44 24.34
C ASN A 408 -16.83 -44.66 24.30
N SER A 409 -15.61 -44.35 23.82
CA SER A 409 -14.30 -45.04 23.99
C SER A 409 -13.86 -45.93 22.81
N SER A 410 -12.58 -45.93 22.36
CA SER A 410 -11.34 -45.51 23.04
C SER A 410 -10.19 -45.08 22.09
N VAL A 411 -9.47 -44.02 22.48
CA VAL A 411 -7.99 -43.85 22.40
C VAL A 411 -7.24 -44.14 21.08
N LEU A 412 -6.75 -43.07 20.43
CA LEU A 412 -5.29 -42.87 20.28
C LEU A 412 -4.94 -41.37 20.23
N LEU A 413 -3.71 -41.01 20.62
CA LEU A 413 -3.23 -39.62 20.69
C LEU A 413 -2.49 -39.19 19.41
N VAL A 414 -2.67 -37.93 18.99
CA VAL A 414 -1.56 -37.05 18.59
C VAL A 414 -1.82 -35.63 19.12
N THR A 415 -0.81 -35.04 19.75
CA THR A 415 -0.74 -33.67 20.32
C THR A 415 -0.16 -32.67 19.32
N LEU A 416 -0.16 -31.32 19.47
CA LEU A 416 -0.89 -30.28 20.24
C LEU A 416 -0.18 -28.93 19.88
N MET A 417 -0.79 -27.76 20.13
CA MET A 417 -0.33 -26.36 19.85
C MET A 417 -1.00 -25.73 18.61
N LEU A 418 -1.32 -24.42 18.57
CA LEU A 418 -1.23 -23.35 19.59
C LEU A 418 -2.26 -22.22 19.32
N ALA A 419 -3.11 -21.89 20.30
CA ALA A 419 -3.99 -20.69 20.34
C ALA A 419 -4.65 -20.57 21.73
N ALA A 420 -5.05 -19.40 22.27
CA ALA A 420 -4.68 -18.00 22.03
C ALA A 420 -5.23 -17.10 23.18
N ALA A 421 -4.73 -15.85 23.28
CA ALA A 421 -5.30 -14.69 24.02
C ALA A 421 -5.45 -14.75 25.57
N GLY A 422 -5.47 -13.57 26.23
CA GLY A 422 -5.53 -13.47 27.71
C GLY A 422 -5.40 -12.06 28.34
N SER A 423 -5.76 -11.01 27.60
CA SER A 423 -5.87 -9.57 27.92
C SER A 423 -5.67 -8.98 29.35
N PHE A 424 -4.97 -7.83 29.35
CA PHE A 424 -5.28 -6.56 30.06
C PHE A 424 -4.71 -6.22 31.48
N VAL A 425 -4.63 -4.88 31.70
CA VAL A 425 -4.22 -4.13 32.90
C VAL A 425 -2.75 -4.24 33.33
N GLY A 426 -2.08 -3.10 33.50
CA GLY A 426 -0.72 -2.99 34.06
C GLY A 426 -0.60 -1.87 35.10
N VAL A 427 0.59 -1.62 35.66
CA VAL A 427 0.87 -0.43 36.49
C VAL A 427 2.38 -0.15 36.67
N ARG A 428 2.74 1.14 36.73
CA ARG A 428 4.01 1.75 37.21
C ARG A 428 5.36 1.29 36.63
N ARG A 429 6.02 2.26 35.97
CA ARG A 429 7.47 2.53 36.06
C ARG A 429 8.02 2.26 37.47
N GLN A 430 9.12 1.52 37.57
CA GLN A 430 10.14 1.77 38.60
C GLN A 430 11.40 2.34 37.94
N ARG A 431 12.02 3.33 38.60
CA ARG A 431 13.33 3.88 38.23
C ARG A 431 14.41 3.04 38.93
N ASN A 432 15.23 2.32 38.19
CA ASN A 432 16.51 1.87 38.75
C ASN A 432 17.46 3.08 38.83
N LYS A 433 17.92 3.38 40.04
CA LYS A 433 19.02 4.32 40.27
C LYS A 433 20.34 3.62 39.96
N ILE A 434 21.25 4.31 39.31
CA ILE A 434 22.68 3.97 39.34
C ILE A 434 23.23 4.45 40.70
N PRO A 435 24.00 3.64 41.45
CA PRO A 435 24.70 4.09 42.66
C PRO A 435 25.83 5.08 42.33
N SER A 436 26.26 5.83 43.34
CA SER A 436 27.40 6.78 43.28
C SER A 436 28.74 6.10 43.04
#